data_AF-A0AAE3DKQ0-F1
#
_entry.id   AF-A0AAE3DKQ0-F1
#
_cell.length_a   1.000
_cell.length_b   1.000
_cell.length_c   1.000
_cell.angle_alpha   90.00
_cell.angle_beta   90.00
_cell.angle_gamma   90.00
#
_symmetry.space_group_name_H-M   'P 1'
#
loop_
_entity.id
_entity.type
_entity.pdbx_description
1 polymer ?
#
loop_
_entity_poly.entity_id
_entity_poly.type
_entity_poly.pdbx_seq_one_letter_code
_entity_poly.pdbx_strand_id
1 'polypeptide(L)'
;MMTLEQAKKLAEEGRYGRIPLTREIYSDIRTPLEVLRILKQVSRHCYLLESVEESKQWGRYTFLGFDPLLEISCQDGTMTIKGATTTTRKVDHPKEAIRQILEENRSPRLKDLPTFTGGLVGYFSYDYIKYAEPTLELEKADEDSLIKICGLTRLKDMDVLNACRPDFAGLVFAQSRR
;
A
#
# COMPACT_ATOMS: atom_id res chain seq x y z
N MET A 1 13.17 -9.42 -14.59
CA MET A 1 13.50 -8.74 -13.32
C MET A 1 14.45 -7.59 -13.61
N MET A 2 14.28 -6.46 -12.91
CA MET A 2 15.15 -5.30 -13.05
C MET A 2 16.51 -5.57 -12.39
N THR A 3 17.61 -5.25 -13.08
CA THR A 3 18.96 -5.39 -12.51
C THR A 3 19.31 -4.21 -11.60
N LEU A 4 20.32 -4.38 -10.74
CA LEU A 4 20.80 -3.31 -9.86
C LEU A 4 21.28 -2.08 -10.66
N GLU A 5 21.89 -2.30 -11.83
CA GLU A 5 22.35 -1.21 -12.71
C GLU A 5 21.17 -0.42 -13.30
N GLN A 6 20.11 -1.11 -13.73
CA GLN A 6 18.89 -0.46 -14.21
C GLN A 6 18.21 0.36 -13.10
N ALA A 7 18.20 -0.17 -11.87
CA ALA A 7 17.67 0.55 -10.71
C ALA A 7 18.49 1.82 -10.40
N LYS A 8 19.83 1.74 -10.46
CA LYS A 8 20.70 2.91 -10.26
C LYS A 8 20.47 3.98 -11.33
N LYS A 9 20.36 3.59 -12.59
CA LYS A 9 20.07 4.52 -13.69
C LYS A 9 18.74 5.25 -13.49
N LEU A 10 17.70 4.52 -13.07
CA LEU A 10 16.40 5.13 -12.74
C LEU A 10 16.46 6.07 -11.53
N ALA A 11 17.36 5.80 -10.57
CA ALA A 11 17.58 6.68 -9.42
C ALA A 11 18.28 7.99 -9.85
N GLU A 12 19.27 7.89 -10.73
CA GLU A 12 20.01 9.04 -11.28
C GLU A 12 19.13 9.97 -12.12
N GLU A 13 18.09 9.45 -12.78
CA GLU A 13 17.11 10.28 -13.49
C GLU A 13 16.32 11.22 -12.57
N GLY A 14 16.28 10.95 -11.25
CA GLY A 14 15.63 11.81 -10.25
C GLY A 14 14.11 11.94 -10.38
N ARG A 15 13.48 11.17 -11.27
CA ARG A 15 12.03 11.25 -11.59
C ARG A 15 11.14 10.56 -10.57
N TYR A 16 11.69 9.67 -9.75
CA TYR A 16 10.93 8.81 -8.85
C TYR A 16 11.52 8.88 -7.45
N GLY A 17 10.68 9.16 -6.45
CA GLY A 17 11.09 9.14 -5.04
C GLY A 17 11.30 7.72 -4.50
N ARG A 18 10.84 6.70 -5.24
CA ARG A 18 10.92 5.28 -4.89
C ARG A 18 11.08 4.42 -6.13
N ILE A 19 11.93 3.40 -6.03
CA ILE A 19 12.13 2.38 -7.07
C ILE A 19 11.74 1.02 -6.51
N PRO A 20 10.92 0.20 -7.20
CA PRO A 20 10.54 -1.13 -6.75
C PRO A 20 11.55 -2.17 -7.24
N LEU A 21 12.23 -2.84 -6.33
CA LEU A 21 13.14 -3.95 -6.61
C LEU A 21 12.45 -5.27 -6.37
N THR A 22 12.40 -6.18 -7.34
CA THR A 22 11.65 -7.43 -7.17
C THR A 22 12.51 -8.68 -7.07
N ARG A 23 12.06 -9.63 -6.25
CA ARG A 23 12.59 -10.99 -6.19
C ARG A 23 11.44 -11.98 -6.15
N GLU A 24 11.47 -12.97 -7.03
CA GLU A 24 10.53 -14.10 -7.02
C GLU A 24 11.09 -15.24 -6.17
N ILE A 25 10.21 -15.87 -5.37
CA ILE A 25 10.50 -17.05 -4.57
C ILE A 25 9.39 -18.07 -4.77
N TYR A 26 9.74 -19.36 -4.89
CA TYR A 26 8.79 -20.47 -4.93
C TYR A 26 8.00 -20.56 -3.60
N SER A 27 6.67 -20.58 -3.67
CA SER A 27 5.78 -20.57 -2.52
C SER A 27 4.95 -21.86 -2.37
N ASP A 28 5.37 -22.93 -3.02
CA ASP A 28 4.71 -24.24 -3.09
C ASP A 28 4.46 -24.86 -1.70
N ILE A 29 5.10 -24.31 -0.67
CA ILE A 29 5.13 -24.80 0.71
C ILE A 29 4.20 -23.98 1.62
N ARG A 30 3.70 -22.80 1.21
CA ARG A 30 2.95 -21.89 2.10
C ARG A 30 1.74 -21.25 1.43
N THR A 31 0.61 -21.33 2.11
CA THR A 31 -0.63 -20.63 1.74
C THR A 31 -0.56 -19.15 2.12
N PRO A 32 -1.30 -18.25 1.44
CA PRO A 32 -1.32 -16.82 1.79
C PRO A 32 -1.72 -16.57 3.25
N LEU A 33 -2.60 -17.40 3.81
CA LEU A 33 -3.00 -17.30 5.21
C LEU A 33 -1.85 -17.64 6.18
N GLU A 34 -0.99 -18.60 5.85
CA GLU A 34 0.19 -18.91 6.66
C GLU A 34 1.23 -17.79 6.59
N VAL A 35 1.44 -17.20 5.41
CA VAL A 35 2.28 -16.02 5.26
C VAL A 35 1.74 -14.89 6.12
N LEU A 36 0.44 -14.59 6.05
CA LEU A 36 -0.19 -13.56 6.88
C LEU A 36 0.00 -13.83 8.39
N ARG A 37 -0.11 -15.08 8.84
CA ARG A 37 0.13 -15.46 10.24
C ARG A 37 1.56 -15.15 10.68
N ILE A 38 2.54 -15.42 9.84
CA ILE A 38 3.95 -15.08 10.09
C ILE A 38 4.11 -13.56 10.15
N LEU A 39 3.56 -12.83 9.18
CA LEU A 39 3.66 -11.36 9.13
C LEU A 39 3.03 -10.69 10.34
N LYS A 40 1.91 -11.23 10.86
CA LYS A 40 1.27 -10.77 12.09
C LYS A 40 2.13 -10.93 13.36
N GLN A 41 3.15 -11.80 13.34
CA GLN A 41 4.11 -11.88 14.44
C GLN A 41 5.15 -10.76 14.39
N VAL A 42 5.39 -10.18 13.21
CA VAL A 42 6.37 -9.11 12.99
C VAL A 42 5.74 -7.72 13.19
N SER A 43 4.54 -7.50 12.66
CA SER A 43 3.85 -6.21 12.76
C SER A 43 2.38 -6.38 13.13
N ARG A 44 1.85 -5.39 13.86
CA ARG A 44 0.40 -5.27 14.11
C ARG A 44 -0.35 -4.69 12.92
N HIS A 45 0.35 -4.00 12.03
CA HIS A 45 -0.21 -3.33 10.87
C HIS A 45 0.02 -4.21 9.64
N CYS A 46 -0.92 -5.12 9.37
CA CYS A 46 -0.88 -6.01 8.23
C CYS A 46 -2.19 -5.92 7.44
N TYR A 47 -2.10 -6.04 6.12
CA TYR A 47 -3.27 -6.17 5.24
C TYR A 47 -3.11 -7.35 4.29
N LEU A 48 -4.25 -7.87 3.86
CA LEU A 48 -4.41 -8.92 2.87
C LEU A 48 -5.49 -8.44 1.90
N LEU A 49 -5.16 -8.29 0.62
CA LEU A 49 -6.11 -7.99 -0.45
C LEU A 49 -6.11 -9.16 -1.42
N GLU A 50 -7.21 -9.90 -1.48
CA GLU A 50 -7.36 -11.03 -2.39
C GLU A 50 -8.35 -10.66 -3.50
N SER A 51 -7.93 -10.86 -4.75
CA SER A 51 -8.81 -10.71 -5.91
C SER A 51 -9.36 -12.06 -6.33
N VAL A 52 -10.69 -12.17 -6.35
CA VAL A 52 -11.40 -13.34 -6.86
C VAL A 52 -12.09 -12.95 -8.17
N GLU A 53 -11.44 -13.20 -9.30
CA GLU A 53 -12.10 -13.12 -10.62
C GLU A 53 -12.72 -14.48 -10.98
N GLU A 54 -13.98 -14.46 -11.42
CA GLU A 54 -14.70 -15.65 -11.90
C GLU A 54 -14.19 -16.13 -13.28
N SER A 55 -13.60 -15.25 -14.09
CA SER A 55 -13.11 -15.57 -15.44
C SER A 55 -11.64 -15.98 -15.44
N LYS A 56 -11.38 -17.24 -15.78
CA LYS A 56 -10.09 -17.97 -15.71
C LYS A 56 -8.93 -17.47 -16.58
N GLN A 57 -8.84 -16.18 -16.93
CA GLN A 57 -7.82 -15.75 -17.89
C GLN A 57 -6.67 -14.95 -17.26
N TRP A 58 -6.91 -14.15 -16.21
CA TRP A 58 -5.89 -13.29 -15.63
C TRP A 58 -5.89 -13.34 -14.08
N GLY A 59 -5.00 -14.16 -13.51
CA GLY A 59 -4.30 -13.86 -12.26
C GLY A 59 -5.10 -13.67 -10.97
N ARG A 60 -5.36 -14.74 -10.21
CA ARG A 60 -5.62 -14.62 -8.77
C ARG A 60 -4.39 -14.03 -8.08
N TYR A 61 -4.43 -12.74 -7.77
CA TYR A 61 -3.42 -12.06 -6.97
C TYR A 61 -3.88 -11.91 -5.54
N THR A 62 -2.98 -12.23 -4.63
CA THR A 62 -3.11 -11.92 -3.21
C THR A 62 -1.99 -10.95 -2.84
N PHE A 63 -2.36 -9.73 -2.47
CA PHE A 63 -1.43 -8.73 -1.99
C PHE A 63 -1.37 -8.79 -0.46
N LEU A 64 -0.20 -9.08 0.08
CA LEU A 64 0.11 -8.95 1.48
C LEU A 64 1.01 -7.74 1.69
N GLY A 65 0.74 -6.97 2.73
CA GLY A 65 1.66 -5.95 3.18
C GLY A 65 1.66 -5.87 4.69
N PHE A 66 2.83 -5.54 5.24
CA PHE A 66 3.03 -5.35 6.67
C PHE A 66 4.00 -4.17 6.91
N ASP A 67 4.04 -3.68 8.15
CA ASP A 67 4.96 -2.63 8.60
C ASP A 67 4.96 -1.35 7.72
N PRO A 68 3.86 -0.58 7.72
CA PRO A 68 3.77 0.65 6.95
C PRO A 68 4.75 1.71 7.47
N LEU A 69 5.42 2.42 6.56
CA LEU A 69 6.29 3.55 6.91
C LEU A 69 5.50 4.76 7.38
N LEU A 70 4.32 4.99 6.78
CA LEU A 70 3.42 6.07 7.16
C LEU A 70 2.01 5.54 7.38
N GLU A 71 1.40 5.97 8.47
CA GLU A 71 -0.02 5.83 8.77
C GLU A 71 -0.63 7.23 8.77
N ILE A 72 -1.67 7.40 7.95
CA ILE A 72 -2.38 8.66 7.78
C ILE A 72 -3.79 8.43 8.30
N SER A 73 -4.20 9.21 9.29
CA SER A 73 -5.57 9.26 9.74
C SER A 73 -6.12 10.67 9.64
N CYS A 74 -7.40 10.81 9.32
CA CYS A 74 -8.09 12.09 9.34
C CYS A 74 -9.43 11.92 10.05
N GLN A 75 -9.65 12.74 11.07
CA GLN A 75 -10.86 12.75 11.88
C GLN A 75 -11.27 14.21 12.11
N ASP A 76 -12.51 14.56 11.79
CA ASP A 76 -13.07 15.90 12.07
C ASP A 76 -12.14 17.07 11.68
N GLY A 77 -11.60 17.04 10.45
CA GLY A 77 -10.67 18.07 9.96
C GLY A 77 -9.28 18.05 10.61
N THR A 78 -8.97 17.06 11.43
CA THR A 78 -7.66 16.86 12.05
C THR A 78 -6.96 15.68 11.40
N MET A 79 -5.91 15.96 10.63
CA MET A 79 -5.07 14.96 9.98
C MET A 79 -3.86 14.65 10.84
N THR A 80 -3.64 13.38 11.12
CA THR A 80 -2.46 12.85 11.79
C THR A 80 -1.68 11.97 10.83
N ILE A 81 -0.39 12.25 10.68
CA ILE A 81 0.54 11.47 9.89
C ILE A 81 1.57 10.90 10.86
N LYS A 82 1.58 9.58 11.03
CA LYS A 82 2.54 8.84 11.87
C LYS A 82 3.57 8.19 10.95
N GLY A 83 4.84 8.61 11.05
CA GLY A 83 5.97 7.93 10.43
C GLY A 83 7.18 7.95 11.36
N ALA A 84 8.34 8.39 10.86
CA ALA A 84 9.51 8.66 11.71
C ALA A 84 9.23 9.75 12.76
N THR A 85 8.35 10.69 12.42
CA THR A 85 7.81 11.70 13.34
C THR A 85 6.29 11.68 13.21
N THR A 86 5.60 11.89 14.33
CA THR A 86 4.15 12.12 14.30
C THR A 86 3.87 13.60 14.15
N THR A 87 3.16 13.95 13.09
CA THR A 87 2.69 15.32 12.85
C THR A 87 1.18 15.34 12.79
N THR A 88 0.58 16.27 13.52
CA THR A 88 -0.87 16.51 13.51
C THR A 88 -1.11 17.93 13.01
N ARG A 89 -2.03 18.09 12.06
CA ARG A 89 -2.41 19.39 11.51
C ARG A 89 -3.90 19.44 11.23
N LYS A 90 -4.47 20.64 11.33
CA LYS A 90 -5.82 20.89 10.83
C LYS A 90 -5.79 20.98 9.31
N VAL A 91 -6.76 20.36 8.67
CA VAL A 91 -6.94 20.35 7.22
C VAL A 91 -8.42 20.52 6.91
N ASP A 92 -8.72 21.38 5.93
CA ASP A 92 -10.09 21.54 5.44
C ASP A 92 -10.49 20.34 4.58
N HIS A 93 -9.54 19.77 3.82
CA HIS A 93 -9.76 18.60 3.00
C HIS A 93 -8.49 17.71 2.92
N PRO A 94 -8.56 16.40 3.25
CA PRO A 94 -7.38 15.52 3.29
C PRO A 94 -6.78 15.19 1.92
N LYS A 95 -7.56 15.29 0.84
CA LYS A 95 -7.15 15.05 -0.56
C LYS A 95 -5.82 15.67 -0.96
N GLU A 96 -5.59 16.97 -0.71
CA GLU A 96 -4.35 17.61 -1.17
C GLU A 96 -3.12 17.06 -0.44
N ALA A 97 -3.27 16.80 0.86
CA ALA A 97 -2.22 16.16 1.65
C ALA A 97 -1.92 14.73 1.16
N ILE A 98 -2.96 13.95 0.87
CA ILE A 98 -2.81 12.60 0.30
C ILE A 98 -2.12 12.67 -1.08
N ARG A 99 -2.51 13.64 -1.92
CA ARG A 99 -1.94 13.85 -3.26
C ARG A 99 -0.45 14.20 -3.19
N GLN A 100 -0.07 15.10 -2.30
CA GLN A 100 1.33 15.45 -2.06
C GLN A 100 2.15 14.22 -1.65
N ILE A 101 1.64 13.42 -0.71
CA ILE A 101 2.33 12.20 -0.25
C ILE A 101 2.49 11.19 -1.39
N LEU A 102 1.48 11.03 -2.24
CA LEU A 102 1.55 10.17 -3.43
C LEU A 102 2.60 10.66 -4.44
N GLU A 103 2.69 11.98 -4.64
CA GLU A 103 3.63 12.61 -5.56
C GLU A 103 5.08 12.45 -5.10
N GLU A 104 5.34 12.70 -3.80
CA GLU A 104 6.66 12.50 -3.18
C GLU A 104 7.14 11.04 -3.21
N ASN A 105 6.20 10.08 -3.25
CA ASN A 105 6.50 8.65 -3.22
C ASN A 105 6.20 7.94 -4.54
N ARG A 106 6.19 8.69 -5.65
CA ARG A 106 5.94 8.15 -6.98
C ARG A 106 6.98 7.09 -7.36
N SER A 107 6.48 5.99 -7.92
CA SER A 107 7.27 4.82 -8.35
C SER A 107 7.07 4.54 -9.85
N PRO A 108 8.10 4.06 -10.57
CA PRO A 108 7.95 3.65 -11.97
C PRO A 108 7.01 2.44 -12.09
N ARG A 109 6.23 2.41 -13.17
CA ARG A 109 5.45 1.23 -13.55
C ARG A 109 6.30 0.35 -14.45
N LEU A 110 6.65 -0.83 -13.96
CA LEU A 110 7.43 -1.82 -14.70
C LEU A 110 6.47 -2.87 -15.31
N LYS A 111 6.66 -3.21 -16.59
CA LYS A 111 5.75 -4.10 -17.33
C LYS A 111 5.67 -5.52 -16.74
N ASP A 112 6.75 -5.97 -16.13
CA ASP A 112 6.87 -7.35 -15.62
C ASP A 112 6.34 -7.50 -14.18
N LEU A 113 5.86 -6.41 -13.56
CA LEU A 113 5.40 -6.41 -12.18
C LEU A 113 3.88 -6.47 -12.08
N PRO A 114 3.35 -6.96 -10.94
CA PRO A 114 1.93 -6.86 -10.63
C PRO A 114 1.41 -5.42 -10.75
N THR A 115 0.11 -5.28 -10.98
CA THR A 115 -0.56 -3.98 -11.11
C THR A 115 -0.38 -3.09 -9.89
N PHE A 116 -0.23 -3.70 -8.71
CA PHE A 116 0.04 -3.02 -7.45
C PHE A 116 1.45 -3.37 -6.95
N THR A 117 2.32 -2.38 -6.90
CA THR A 117 3.72 -2.46 -6.44
C THR A 117 3.94 -1.53 -5.24
N GLY A 118 2.94 -1.39 -4.38
CA GLY A 118 2.93 -0.52 -3.21
C GLY A 118 2.23 0.81 -3.42
N GLY A 119 2.04 1.52 -2.32
CA GLY A 119 1.34 2.79 -2.29
C GLY A 119 0.61 3.00 -0.97
N LEU A 120 -0.48 3.76 -1.04
CA LEU A 120 -1.40 3.95 0.08
C LEU A 120 -2.45 2.84 0.06
N VAL A 121 -2.64 2.16 1.18
CA VAL A 121 -3.69 1.14 1.36
C VAL A 121 -4.49 1.49 2.59
N GLY A 122 -5.81 1.41 2.51
CA GLY A 122 -6.67 1.71 3.65
C GLY A 122 -8.10 1.89 3.22
N TYR A 123 -8.85 2.58 4.04
CA TYR A 123 -10.26 2.84 3.80
C TYR A 123 -10.59 4.31 4.01
N PHE A 124 -11.61 4.75 3.29
CA PHE A 124 -12.29 6.02 3.54
C PHE A 124 -13.59 5.69 4.25
N SER A 125 -13.80 6.26 5.44
CA SER A 125 -15.07 6.10 6.15
C SER A 125 -16.20 6.81 5.40
N TYR A 126 -17.45 6.45 5.70
CA TYR A 126 -18.62 7.12 5.14
C TYR A 126 -18.57 8.64 5.37
N ASP A 127 -18.11 9.04 6.56
CA ASP A 127 -17.92 10.43 6.96
C ASP A 127 -16.94 11.23 6.08
N TYR A 128 -16.16 10.56 5.22
CA TYR A 128 -15.39 11.24 4.19
C TYR A 128 -16.25 12.14 3.29
N ILE A 129 -17.54 11.80 3.11
CA ILE A 129 -18.47 12.62 2.31
C ILE A 129 -18.62 14.03 2.85
N LYS A 130 -18.44 14.25 4.17
CA LYS A 130 -18.52 15.59 4.82
C LYS A 130 -17.50 16.57 4.23
N TYR A 131 -16.35 16.07 3.74
CA TYR A 131 -15.32 16.89 3.10
C TYR A 131 -15.70 17.27 1.66
N ALA A 132 -16.52 16.46 1.00
CA ALA A 132 -17.01 16.74 -0.36
C ALA A 132 -18.27 17.60 -0.36
N GLU A 133 -19.16 17.40 0.61
CA GLU A 133 -20.45 18.09 0.76
C GLU A 133 -20.56 18.69 2.17
N PRO A 134 -20.06 19.92 2.40
CA PRO A 134 -20.03 20.56 3.73
C PRO A 134 -21.40 20.87 4.32
N THR A 135 -22.43 20.91 3.49
CA THR A 135 -23.83 21.16 3.88
C THR A 135 -24.51 19.92 4.46
N LEU A 136 -23.86 18.75 4.38
CA LEU A 136 -24.42 17.49 4.87
C LEU A 136 -24.18 17.36 6.38
N GLU A 137 -25.24 17.55 7.16
CA GLU A 137 -25.24 17.29 8.60
C GLU A 137 -25.51 15.79 8.84
N LEU A 138 -24.44 15.01 8.98
CA LEU A 138 -24.54 13.65 9.51
C LEU A 138 -24.37 13.70 11.03
N GLU A 139 -25.22 12.97 11.77
CA GLU A 139 -25.02 12.75 13.20
C GLU A 139 -23.59 12.24 13.45
N LYS A 140 -22.98 12.64 14.56
CA LYS A 140 -21.66 12.13 14.97
C LYS A 140 -21.79 10.62 15.15
N ALA A 141 -21.34 9.85 14.17
CA ALA A 141 -21.09 8.44 14.35
C ALA A 141 -19.89 8.25 15.29
N ASP A 142 -19.85 7.07 15.92
CA ASP A 142 -18.89 6.65 16.93
C ASP A 142 -17.42 6.78 16.46
N GLU A 143 -16.45 6.43 17.33
CA GLU A 143 -15.00 6.51 17.07
C GLU A 143 -14.53 5.88 15.74
N ASP A 144 -15.38 5.10 15.06
CA ASP A 144 -15.19 4.50 13.73
C ASP A 144 -15.35 5.49 12.55
N SER A 145 -15.72 6.76 12.80
CA SER A 145 -15.73 7.88 11.83
C SER A 145 -14.34 8.34 11.37
N LEU A 146 -13.40 7.40 11.24
CA LEU A 146 -12.01 7.65 10.92
C LEU A 146 -11.74 7.36 9.44
N ILE A 147 -11.24 8.35 8.71
CA ILE A 147 -10.50 8.06 7.49
C ILE A 147 -9.17 7.50 7.96
N LYS A 148 -8.92 6.22 7.70
CA LYS A 148 -7.64 5.60 8.03
C LYS A 148 -7.00 5.03 6.78
N ILE A 149 -5.99 5.75 6.33
CA ILE A 149 -5.14 5.39 5.21
C ILE A 149 -3.81 4.93 5.78
N CYS A 150 -3.62 3.63 5.93
CA CYS A 150 -2.33 3.05 6.28
C CYS A 150 -1.44 3.01 5.04
N GLY A 151 -0.85 4.15 4.70
CA GLY A 151 -0.24 4.34 3.42
C GLY A 151 1.16 4.93 3.48
N LEU A 152 2.13 4.04 3.60
CA LEU A 152 3.28 3.95 2.71
C LEU A 152 3.95 2.67 3.13
N THR A 153 3.37 1.53 2.76
CA THR A 153 4.01 0.23 3.00
C THR A 153 5.46 0.36 2.56
N ARG A 154 6.39 0.06 3.46
CA ARG A 154 7.79 -0.01 3.08
C ARG A 154 7.80 -1.02 1.97
N LEU A 155 8.18 -0.61 0.77
CA LEU A 155 8.15 -1.55 -0.33
C LEU A 155 9.04 -2.75 -0.05
N LYS A 156 10.00 -2.61 0.89
CA LYS A 156 10.83 -3.68 1.47
C LYS A 156 10.07 -4.96 1.86
N ASP A 157 8.77 -4.84 2.14
CA ASP A 157 8.00 -5.79 2.93
C ASP A 157 6.61 -6.05 2.31
N MET A 158 6.42 -5.72 1.02
CA MET A 158 5.20 -6.09 0.30
C MET A 158 5.40 -7.43 -0.39
N ASP A 159 4.57 -8.37 0.00
CA ASP A 159 4.57 -9.76 -0.43
C ASP A 159 3.41 -9.95 -1.40
N VAL A 160 3.71 -9.99 -2.71
CA VAL A 160 2.68 -10.34 -3.69
C VAL A 160 2.76 -11.83 -3.95
N LEU A 161 1.69 -12.54 -3.61
CA LEU A 161 1.53 -13.94 -3.94
C LEU A 161 0.67 -14.06 -5.21
N ASN A 162 1.25 -14.61 -6.26
CA ASN A 162 0.53 -14.95 -7.49
C ASN A 162 0.18 -16.44 -7.49
N ALA A 163 -1.11 -16.77 -7.29
CA ALA A 163 -1.57 -18.16 -7.24
C ALA A 163 -1.94 -18.73 -8.63
N CYS A 164 -1.65 -18.00 -9.71
CA CYS A 164 -2.23 -18.26 -11.03
C CYS A 164 -1.28 -18.82 -12.08
N ARG A 165 0.01 -19.03 -11.77
CA ARG A 165 0.88 -19.84 -12.65
C ARG A 165 0.92 -21.28 -12.14
N PRO A 166 0.54 -22.27 -12.96
CA PRO A 166 0.50 -23.68 -12.54
C PRO A 166 1.85 -24.22 -12.07
N ASP A 167 2.96 -23.60 -12.50
CA ASP A 167 4.33 -24.02 -12.15
C ASP A 167 5.05 -23.06 -11.20
N PHE A 168 4.40 -21.96 -10.76
CA PHE A 168 5.08 -20.89 -10.05
C PHE A 168 4.14 -20.08 -9.16
N ALA A 169 4.06 -20.44 -7.87
CA ALA A 169 3.52 -19.54 -6.87
C ALA A 169 4.65 -18.62 -6.42
N GLY A 170 4.81 -17.48 -7.11
CA GLY A 170 5.93 -16.57 -6.91
C GLY A 170 5.60 -15.53 -5.85
N LEU A 171 6.37 -15.48 -4.76
CA LEU A 171 6.36 -14.35 -3.83
C LEU A 171 7.24 -13.24 -4.42
N VAL A 172 6.65 -12.11 -4.79
CA VAL A 172 7.38 -10.95 -5.31
C VAL A 172 7.62 -9.97 -4.18
N PHE A 173 8.84 -9.94 -3.65
CA PHE A 173 9.26 -8.89 -2.72
C PHE A 173 9.63 -7.67 -3.50
N ALA A 174 8.86 -6.58 -3.39
CA ALA A 174 9.40 -5.30 -3.80
C ALA A 174 10.46 -4.85 -2.75
N GLN A 175 11.39 -3.95 -3.08
CA GLN A 175 12.14 -3.17 -2.09
C GLN A 175 12.35 -1.79 -2.67
N SER A 176 12.21 -0.75 -1.84
CA SER A 176 12.56 0.61 -2.24
C SER A 176 13.61 1.18 -1.31
N ARG A 177 14.75 1.59 -1.88
CA ARG A 177 15.76 2.40 -1.21
C ARG A 177 15.61 3.84 -1.69
N ARG A 178 15.68 4.78 -0.74
CA ARG A 178 16.03 6.17 -1.04
C ARG A 178 17.52 6.25 -1.33
#